data_AF-A0AAW8Y0X5-F1
#
_entry.id   AF-A0AAW8Y0X5-F1
#
_cell.length_a   1.000
_cell.length_b   1.000
_cell.length_c   1.000
_cell.angle_alpha   90.00
_cell.angle_beta   90.00
_cell.angle_gamma   90.00
#
_symmetry.space_group_name_H-M   'P 1'
#
loop_
_entity.id
_entity.type
_entity.pdbx_description
1 polymer ?
#
loop_
_entity_poly.entity_id
_entity_poly.type
_entity_poly.pdbx_seq_one_letter_code
_entity_poly.pdbx_strand_id
1 'polypeptide(L)'
;LAALDAKRPGPVATRDIERVLEQGGDAPVYGPNLRASCRRMEAAGWLRTLRAPNLQLAVELTEAGRGIAEPLFQAEREAETARQR
;
A
#
# COMPACT_ATOMS: atom_id res chain seq x y z
N LEU A 1 2.55 -1.36 -0.28
CA LEU A 1 2.63 0.12 -0.14
C LEU A 1 4.07 0.59 -0.03
N ALA A 2 4.87 0.15 0.94
CA ALA A 2 6.30 0.47 1.01
C ALA A 2 7.06 0.15 -0.31
N ALA A 3 6.75 -0.98 -0.95
CA ALA A 3 7.30 -1.30 -2.26
C ALA A 3 6.95 -0.30 -3.38
N LEU A 4 5.76 0.32 -3.31
CA LEU A 4 5.34 1.34 -4.28
C LEU A 4 6.00 2.68 -3.94
N ASP A 5 6.04 3.04 -2.66
CA ASP A 5 6.70 4.24 -2.14
C ASP A 5 8.21 4.24 -2.46
N ALA A 6 8.88 3.10 -2.30
CA ALA A 6 10.31 2.94 -2.64
C ALA A 6 10.60 3.11 -4.14
N LYS A 7 9.65 2.72 -5.02
CA LYS A 7 9.80 2.88 -6.48
C LYS A 7 9.42 4.28 -6.96
N ARG A 8 8.38 4.86 -6.36
CA ARG A 8 7.87 6.19 -6.68
C ARG A 8 7.32 6.82 -5.40
N PRO A 9 8.13 7.63 -4.70
CA PRO A 9 7.71 8.27 -3.46
C PRO A 9 6.50 9.16 -3.68
N GLY A 10 5.58 9.15 -2.73
CA GLY A 10 4.40 10.01 -2.72
C GLY A 10 3.07 9.28 -2.97
N PRO A 11 2.00 10.02 -3.28
CA PRO A 11 0.65 9.48 -3.24
C PRO A 11 0.40 8.38 -4.27
N VAL A 12 -0.15 7.27 -3.79
CA VAL A 12 -0.52 6.10 -4.60
C VAL A 12 -2.02 6.07 -4.79
N ALA A 13 -2.48 6.02 -6.04
CA ALA A 13 -3.90 5.86 -6.33
C ALA A 13 -4.41 4.50 -5.82
N THR A 14 -5.57 4.46 -5.15
CA THR A 14 -6.09 3.19 -4.61
C THR A 14 -6.35 2.16 -5.69
N ARG A 15 -6.66 2.58 -6.93
CA ARG A 15 -6.80 1.70 -8.09
C ARG A 15 -5.50 0.95 -8.44
N ASP A 16 -4.35 1.59 -8.26
CA ASP A 16 -3.06 0.95 -8.54
C ASP A 16 -2.75 -0.10 -7.47
N ILE A 17 -3.19 0.13 -6.22
CA ILE A 17 -3.13 -0.86 -5.15
C ILE A 17 -4.04 -2.06 -5.47
N GLU A 18 -5.28 -1.82 -5.92
CA GLU A 18 -6.21 -2.89 -6.35
C GLU A 18 -5.56 -3.77 -7.41
N ARG A 19 -5.01 -3.17 -8.47
CA ARG A 19 -4.32 -3.90 -9.54
C ARG A 19 -3.12 -4.72 -9.05
N VAL A 20 -2.32 -4.19 -8.12
CA VAL A 20 -1.18 -4.93 -7.56
C VAL A 20 -1.66 -6.12 -6.73
N LEU A 21 -2.72 -5.94 -5.94
CA LEU A 21 -3.28 -7.01 -5.12
C LEU A 21 -3.92 -8.10 -5.98
N GLU A 22 -4.60 -7.74 -7.08
CA GLU A 22 -5.12 -8.71 -8.06
C GLU A 22 -4.01 -9.56 -8.69
N GLN A 23 -2.82 -8.99 -8.91
CA GLN A 23 -1.65 -9.72 -9.45
C GLN A 23 -0.97 -10.62 -8.42
N GLY A 24 -1.19 -10.37 -7.11
CA GLY A 24 -0.55 -11.10 -6.02
C GLY A 24 -1.04 -12.53 -5.81
N GLY A 25 -2.10 -12.96 -6.51
CA GLY A 25 -2.61 -14.33 -6.44
C GLY A 25 -3.41 -14.65 -5.16
N ASP A 26 -3.34 -13.81 -4.13
CA ASP A 26 -4.24 -13.84 -2.99
C ASP A 26 -5.65 -13.40 -3.40
N ALA A 27 -6.66 -13.93 -2.70
CA ALA A 27 -8.08 -13.80 -3.00
C ALA A 27 -8.49 -12.39 -3.50
N PRO A 28 -9.47 -12.29 -4.44
CA PRO A 28 -9.83 -11.03 -5.08
C PRO A 28 -10.09 -9.91 -4.05
N VAL A 29 -9.29 -8.85 -4.14
CA VAL A 29 -9.46 -7.68 -3.29
C VAL A 29 -10.56 -6.81 -3.86
N TYR A 30 -11.77 -6.96 -3.33
CA TYR A 30 -12.88 -6.09 -3.67
C TYR A 30 -12.59 -4.64 -3.24
N GLY A 31 -12.75 -3.67 -4.17
CA GLY A 31 -12.49 -2.25 -3.91
C GLY A 31 -13.16 -1.66 -2.65
N PRO A 32 -14.38 -2.05 -2.24
CA PRO A 32 -14.96 -1.67 -0.95
C PRO A 32 -14.12 -2.09 0.26
N ASN A 33 -13.52 -3.28 0.24
CA ASN A 33 -12.68 -3.79 1.32
C ASN A 33 -11.37 -3.04 1.40
N LEU A 34 -10.74 -2.76 0.25
CA LEU A 34 -9.53 -1.95 0.23
C LEU A 34 -9.79 -0.56 0.80
N ARG A 35 -10.87 0.11 0.38
CA ARG A 35 -11.24 1.43 0.91
C ARG A 35 -11.49 1.39 2.41
N ALA A 36 -12.16 0.35 2.93
CA ALA A 36 -12.35 0.18 4.37
C ALA A 36 -11.02 -0.03 5.11
N SER A 37 -10.09 -0.82 4.55
CA SER A 37 -8.75 -1.00 5.09
C SER A 37 -7.94 0.30 5.09
N CYS A 38 -7.98 1.07 4.00
CA CYS A 38 -7.35 2.39 3.91
C CYS A 38 -7.87 3.34 5.00
N ARG A 39 -9.19 3.38 5.22
CA ARG A 39 -9.78 4.20 6.29
C ARG A 39 -9.34 3.77 7.68
N ARG A 40 -9.22 2.47 7.96
CA ARG A 40 -8.71 1.98 9.26
C ARG A 40 -7.25 2.36 9.47
N MET A 41 -6.42 2.22 8.44
CA MET A 41 -5.01 2.61 8.50
C MET A 41 -4.83 4.13 8.61
N GLU A 42 -5.70 4.92 7.99
CA GLU A 42 -5.74 6.38 8.18
C GLU A 42 -6.15 6.75 9.61
N ALA A 43 -7.17 6.10 10.18
CA ALA A 43 -7.57 6.30 11.58
C ALA A 43 -6.46 5.93 12.57
N ALA A 44 -5.60 4.97 12.22
CA ALA A 44 -4.40 4.59 12.99
C ALA A 44 -3.21 5.55 12.78
N GLY A 45 -3.34 6.55 11.91
CA GLY A 45 -2.28 7.51 11.58
C GLY A 45 -1.19 6.96 10.66
N TRP A 46 -1.40 5.80 10.03
CA TRP A 46 -0.42 5.16 9.14
C TRP A 46 -0.54 5.63 7.69
N LEU A 47 -1.73 6.09 7.28
CA LEU A 47 -1.98 6.64 5.95
C LEU A 47 -2.53 8.05 6.04
N ARG A 48 -2.26 8.82 4.98
CA ARG A 48 -2.94 10.06 4.67
C ARG A 48 -3.74 9.87 3.39
N THR A 49 -5.05 10.11 3.45
CA THR A 49 -5.90 10.12 2.25
C THR A 49 -5.81 11.48 1.56
N LEU A 50 -5.57 11.46 0.25
CA LEU A 50 -5.63 12.61 -0.63
C LEU A 50 -6.79 12.42 -1.61
N ARG A 51 -7.67 13.42 -1.65
CA ARG A 51 -8.79 13.43 -2.59
C ARG A 51 -8.45 14.36 -3.74
N ALA A 52 -8.19 13.80 -4.92
CA ALA A 52 -7.97 14.60 -6.11
C ALA A 52 -9.31 15.15 -6.65
N PRO A 53 -9.30 16.29 -7.37
CA PRO A 53 -10.51 16.89 -7.97
C PRO A 53 -11.23 15.95 -8.94
N ASN A 54 -10.52 14.99 -9.53
CA ASN A 54 -11.04 13.96 -10.43
C ASN A 54 -11.71 12.78 -9.70
N LEU A 55 -12.05 12.95 -8.40
CA LEU A 55 -12.65 11.94 -7.53
C LEU A 55 -11.80 10.69 -7.30
N GLN A 56 -10.55 10.66 -7.74
CA GLN A 56 -9.65 9.54 -7.45
C GLN A 56 -9.13 9.65 -6.02
N LEU A 57 -9.24 8.54 -5.30
CA LEU A 57 -8.68 8.39 -3.97
C LEU A 57 -7.21 8.01 -4.12
N ALA A 58 -6.33 8.80 -3.52
CA ALA A 58 -4.93 8.45 -3.35
C ALA A 58 -4.62 8.34 -1.86
N VAL A 59 -3.67 7.48 -1.52
CA VAL A 59 -3.17 7.31 -0.16
C VAL A 59 -1.64 7.42 -0.17
N GLU A 60 -1.10 8.02 0.88
CA GLU A 60 0.34 8.13 1.09
C GLU A 60 0.69 7.56 2.47
N LEU A 61 1.85 6.93 2.60
CA LEU A 61 2.36 6.53 3.91
C LEU A 61 2.75 7.77 4.71
N THR A 62 2.27 7.84 5.95
CA THR A 62 2.82 8.78 6.94
C THR A 62 4.18 8.27 7.42
N GLU A 63 4.87 9.07 8.24
CA GLU A 63 6.08 8.60 8.91
C GLU A 63 5.83 7.37 9.79
N ALA A 64 4.74 7.37 10.58
CA ALA A 64 4.34 6.22 11.37
C ALA A 64 4.03 4.99 10.48
N GLY A 65 3.36 5.21 9.34
CA GLY A 65 3.09 4.15 8.37
C GLY A 65 4.36 3.57 7.76
N ARG A 66 5.35 4.42 7.43
CA ARG A 66 6.67 3.97 6.96
C ARG A 66 7.38 3.14 8.02
N GLY A 67 7.35 3.55 9.29
CA GLY A 67 7.95 2.80 10.39
C GLY A 67 7.42 1.37 10.54
N ILE A 68 6.14 1.13 10.21
CA ILE A 68 5.54 -0.22 10.20
C ILE A 68 5.80 -0.95 8.88
N ALA A 69 5.71 -0.25 7.75
CA ALA A 69 5.74 -0.87 6.43
C ALA A 69 7.16 -1.24 5.97
N GLU A 70 8.18 -0.50 6.39
CA GLU A 70 9.58 -0.74 6.03
C GLU A 70 10.10 -2.11 6.49
N PRO A 71 9.97 -2.53 7.78
CA PRO A 71 10.48 -3.84 8.20
C PRO A 71 9.75 -5.00 7.50
N LEU A 72 8.45 -4.86 7.24
CA LEU A 72 7.68 -5.86 6.48
C LEU A 72 8.20 -5.97 5.04
N PHE A 73 8.51 -4.84 4.41
CA PHE A 73 9.06 -4.82 3.06
C PHE A 73 10.44 -5.47 2.99
N GLN A 74 11.32 -5.18 3.96
CA GLN A 74 12.66 -5.79 4.00
C GLN A 74 12.57 -7.30 4.23
N ALA A 75 11.74 -7.77 5.15
CA ALA A 75 11.54 -9.20 5.40
C ALA A 75 11.09 -9.96 4.13
N GLU A 76 10.12 -9.41 3.38
CA GLU A 76 9.68 -10.00 2.11
C GLU A 76 10.77 -9.99 1.04
N ARG A 77 11.56 -8.90 0.94
CA ARG A 77 12.68 -8.82 0.00
C ARG A 77 13.77 -9.84 0.31
N GLU A 78 14.10 -10.02 1.59
CA GLU A 78 15.08 -10.99 2.05
C GLU A 78 14.61 -12.42 1.75
N ALA A 79 13.34 -12.73 2.06
CA ALA A 79 12.73 -14.02 1.76
C ALA A 79 12.74 -14.32 0.26
N GLU A 80 12.39 -13.33 -0.57
CA GLU A 80 12.41 -13.47 -2.03
C GLU A 80 13.83 -13.65 -2.57
N THR A 81 14.80 -12.91 -2.03
CA THR A 81 16.22 -13.08 -2.38
C THR A 81 16.72 -14.48 -2.00
N ALA A 82 16.28 -15.02 -0.87
CA ALA A 82 16.64 -16.37 -0.43
C ALA A 82 16.00 -17.46 -1.30
N ARG A 83 14.77 -17.26 -1.81
CA ARG A 83 14.11 -18.19 -2.75
C ARG A 83 14.79 -18.24 -4.12
N GLN A 84 15.45 -17.15 -4.52
CA GLN A 84 16.11 -17.02 -5.82
C GLN A 84 17.58 -17.49 -5.81
N ARG A 85 18.11 -17.87 -4.64
CA ARG A 85 19.46 -18.45 -4.47
C ARG A 85 19.39 -19.97 -4.42
#